data_AF-A0A4V6I680-F1
#
_entry.id   AF-A0A4V6I680-F1
#
_cell.length_a   1.000
_cell.length_b   1.000
_cell.length_c   1.000
_cell.angle_alpha   90.00
_cell.angle_beta   90.00
_cell.angle_gamma   90.00
#
_symmetry.space_group_name_H-M   'P 1'
#
loop_
_entity.id
_entity.type
_entity.pdbx_description
1 polymer ?
#
loop_
_entity_poly.entity_id
_entity_poly.type
_entity_poly.pdbx_seq_one_letter_code
_entity_poly.pdbx_strand_id
1 'polypeptide(L)'
;MAALQKEEIEAKLQNRLKALSHTTKSTMLQDDSTKAWLKEQLSLISVPKIMLDTCVEILEYMGDLKVVWLHLQECTGCSESLLRTETPSFEVLLFDIFKIVYHDLVMVSSGHGAVAALEHANSHEKYVLLVEGSIPMGFAKDYITLGNRNGYDEISHLIHNAEAVFAIGTCSSFGGIQSAYPNPTNGHALSEIFEREIINVPGCPPSDKNIVATLLYYYLFAESPSLDSLKRPLWAYSKSVHDLCERKSSFMAGDFVESFDDPNMKEGYCLYKVGCKGPYTYNNCPKVKFNAKTSWPVQGGHGCIGCSEPNFWDNFGNIEKPLSNKSFFTLNEKFMPKIIPLILKKLESPIKNTQEYIDFANTLKSTKSLFINLNTDESSMLSYENSECQSLLTCAISLNPKLTLQSYESKNKQGKKLYANYQNTMKNRFESLMKLSDTERVSKNINDIFSLFGLILDDAELLESELNMINAWLESSFNALSEKFQATHILQLAKDFKFPHVSELGFKFKKDDGGYTLDYTKALSIAMAYRIGGLDMYGLAYSMACDLANAFVEIIDTTHDTIVLQGKIFQLPFIQQIFTQKLKDKMIIVLTC
;
A
#
# COMPACT_ATOMS: atom_id res chain seq x y z
N MET A 1 8.31 11.86 -0.88
CA MET A 1 8.66 11.83 -2.31
C MET A 1 8.78 13.25 -2.80
N ALA A 2 9.97 13.67 -3.22
CA ALA A 2 10.08 14.92 -3.96
C ALA A 2 9.36 14.69 -5.29
N ALA A 3 8.26 15.40 -5.54
CA ALA A 3 7.88 15.64 -6.92
C ALA A 3 9.13 16.19 -7.61
N LEU A 4 9.45 15.70 -8.82
CA LEU A 4 10.52 16.30 -9.63
C LEU A 4 10.35 17.82 -9.55
N GLN A 5 11.41 18.52 -9.18
CA GLN A 5 11.32 19.97 -9.03
C GLN A 5 10.88 20.54 -10.38
N LYS A 6 10.13 21.66 -10.36
CA LYS A 6 9.56 22.24 -11.57
C LYS A 6 10.63 22.45 -12.65
N GLU A 7 11.81 22.88 -12.23
CA GLU A 7 12.98 23.10 -13.06
C GLU A 7 13.50 21.81 -13.71
N GLU A 8 13.44 20.68 -13.00
CA GLU A 8 13.87 19.38 -13.52
C GLU A 8 12.90 18.87 -14.60
N ILE A 9 11.59 19.00 -14.38
CA ILE A 9 10.56 18.66 -15.37
C ILE A 9 10.76 19.50 -16.64
N GLU A 10 10.97 20.80 -16.48
CA GLU A 10 11.23 21.73 -17.58
C GLU A 10 12.45 21.31 -18.39
N ALA A 11 13.58 21.05 -17.71
CA ALA A 11 14.82 20.63 -18.36
C ALA A 11 14.64 19.32 -19.16
N LYS A 12 13.93 18.33 -18.58
CA LYS A 12 13.65 17.06 -19.27
C LYS A 12 12.80 17.26 -20.53
N LEU A 13 11.73 18.05 -20.45
CA LEU A 13 10.87 18.33 -21.61
C LEU A 13 11.62 19.11 -22.70
N GLN A 14 12.43 20.10 -22.34
CA GLN A 14 13.24 20.85 -23.31
C GLN A 14 14.29 19.96 -24.00
N ASN A 15 14.93 19.06 -23.24
CA ASN A 15 15.86 18.09 -23.80
C ASN A 15 15.15 17.11 -24.75
N ARG A 16 13.95 16.64 -24.38
CA ARG A 16 13.13 15.80 -25.24
C ARG A 16 12.77 16.50 -26.55
N LEU A 17 12.28 17.75 -26.47
CA LEU A 17 11.92 18.54 -27.64
C LEU A 17 13.12 18.74 -28.57
N LYS A 18 14.29 19.06 -28.02
CA LYS A 18 15.54 19.18 -28.78
C LYS A 18 15.90 17.87 -29.49
N ALA A 19 15.78 16.72 -28.82
CA ALA A 19 16.05 15.42 -29.42
C ALA A 19 15.10 15.07 -30.58
N LEU A 20 13.87 15.58 -30.54
CA LEU A 20 12.84 15.36 -31.57
C LEU A 20 12.87 16.40 -32.70
N SER A 21 13.56 17.53 -32.54
CA SER A 21 13.53 18.63 -33.52
C SER A 21 13.99 18.27 -34.95
N HIS A 22 14.62 17.11 -35.14
CA HIS A 22 15.04 16.58 -36.44
C HIS A 22 14.02 15.62 -37.09
N THR A 23 12.94 15.27 -36.40
CA THR A 23 11.87 14.42 -36.94
C THR A 23 10.74 15.27 -37.53
N THR A 24 9.91 14.66 -38.38
CA THR A 24 8.80 15.35 -39.02
C THR A 24 7.56 15.27 -38.13
N LYS A 25 6.87 16.41 -37.95
CA LYS A 25 5.57 16.43 -37.28
C LYS A 25 4.57 15.54 -38.03
N SER A 26 3.82 14.77 -37.27
CA SER A 26 3.02 13.67 -37.82
C SER A 26 1.53 13.77 -37.48
N THR A 27 1.17 14.76 -36.67
CA THR A 27 -0.19 15.13 -36.26
C THR A 27 -0.23 16.62 -35.93
N MET A 28 -1.43 17.19 -35.76
CA MET A 28 -1.65 18.56 -35.30
C MET A 28 -2.57 18.54 -34.09
N LEU A 29 -2.04 18.92 -32.91
CA LEU A 29 -2.75 18.82 -31.62
C LEU A 29 -3.07 20.22 -31.04
N GLN A 30 -3.24 21.21 -31.92
CA GLN A 30 -3.36 22.63 -31.54
C GLN A 30 -4.80 23.06 -31.20
N ASP A 31 -5.80 22.22 -31.42
CA ASP A 31 -7.19 22.59 -31.15
C ASP A 31 -7.47 22.74 -29.64
N ASP A 32 -8.40 23.61 -29.30
CA ASP A 32 -8.70 23.97 -27.91
C ASP A 32 -9.16 22.77 -27.07
N SER A 33 -9.85 21.80 -27.69
CA SER A 33 -10.38 20.63 -26.98
C SER A 33 -9.27 19.67 -26.58
N THR A 34 -8.33 19.39 -27.50
CA THR A 34 -7.14 18.58 -27.24
C THR A 34 -6.23 19.24 -26.23
N LYS A 35 -5.99 20.56 -26.35
CA LYS A 35 -5.19 21.31 -25.36
C LYS A 35 -5.82 21.30 -23.97
N ALA A 36 -7.14 21.48 -23.87
CA ALA A 36 -7.85 21.41 -22.59
C ALA A 36 -7.72 20.02 -21.96
N TRP A 37 -7.87 18.96 -22.74
CA TRP A 37 -7.68 17.59 -22.27
C TRP A 37 -6.24 17.32 -21.83
N LEU A 38 -5.25 17.67 -22.66
CA LEU A 38 -3.83 17.48 -22.33
C LEU A 38 -3.51 18.17 -21.00
N LYS A 39 -4.02 19.39 -20.79
CA LYS A 39 -3.87 20.11 -19.52
C LYS A 39 -4.42 19.33 -18.32
N GLU A 40 -5.51 18.57 -18.47
CA GLU A 40 -5.99 17.68 -17.40
C GLU A 40 -5.05 16.49 -17.18
N GLN A 41 -4.59 15.83 -18.25
CA GLN A 41 -3.66 14.69 -18.15
C GLN A 41 -2.34 15.09 -17.51
N LEU A 42 -1.75 16.20 -17.95
CA LEU A 42 -0.52 16.76 -17.36
C LEU A 42 -0.68 17.00 -15.85
N SER A 43 -1.85 17.47 -15.41
CA SER A 43 -2.14 17.65 -13.99
C SER A 43 -2.21 16.34 -13.20
N LEU A 44 -2.59 15.22 -13.83
CA LEU A 44 -2.59 13.91 -13.17
C LEU A 44 -1.18 13.41 -12.91
N ILE A 45 -0.29 13.58 -13.90
CA ILE A 45 1.11 13.16 -13.84
C ILE A 45 2.05 14.23 -13.26
N SER A 46 1.49 15.25 -12.61
CA SER A 46 2.22 16.33 -11.92
C SER A 46 3.13 17.17 -12.84
N VAL A 47 2.82 17.25 -14.13
CA VAL A 47 3.47 18.18 -15.06
C VAL A 47 2.82 19.57 -14.97
N PRO A 48 3.58 20.64 -14.73
CA PRO A 48 3.05 21.99 -14.63
C PRO A 48 2.31 22.45 -15.88
N LYS A 49 1.14 23.09 -15.69
CA LYS A 49 0.29 23.60 -16.79
C LYS A 49 0.99 24.59 -17.72
N ILE A 50 2.02 25.28 -17.24
CA ILE A 50 2.81 26.22 -18.05
C ILE A 50 3.64 25.53 -19.14
N MET A 51 3.86 24.22 -19.02
CA MET A 51 4.57 23.40 -20.02
C MET A 51 3.65 22.88 -21.12
N LEU A 52 2.38 23.28 -21.15
CA LEU A 52 1.39 22.72 -22.08
C LEU A 52 1.85 22.84 -23.54
N ASP A 53 2.30 24.01 -23.98
CA ASP A 53 2.70 24.20 -25.38
C ASP A 53 3.93 23.38 -25.75
N THR A 54 4.91 23.26 -24.84
CA THR A 54 6.08 22.37 -25.02
C THR A 54 5.65 20.91 -25.12
N CYS A 55 4.73 20.45 -24.27
CA CYS A 55 4.20 19.09 -24.32
C CYS A 55 3.43 18.82 -25.62
N VAL A 56 2.58 19.76 -26.05
CA VAL A 56 1.85 19.67 -27.33
C VAL A 56 2.85 19.53 -28.48
N GLU A 57 3.86 20.38 -28.51
CA GLU A 57 4.87 20.36 -29.58
C GLU A 57 5.64 19.02 -29.60
N ILE A 58 6.05 18.50 -28.44
CA ILE A 58 6.69 17.18 -28.34
C ILE A 58 5.80 16.11 -28.97
N LEU A 59 4.51 16.06 -28.61
CA LEU A 59 3.57 15.04 -29.10
C LEU A 59 3.34 15.12 -30.61
N GLU A 60 3.39 16.31 -31.21
CA GLU A 60 3.28 16.47 -32.67
C GLU A 60 4.42 15.78 -33.43
N TYR A 61 5.63 15.69 -32.84
CA TYR A 61 6.78 15.00 -33.42
C TYR A 61 6.75 13.48 -33.27
N MET A 62 5.85 12.91 -32.45
CA MET A 62 5.94 11.51 -32.00
C MET A 62 5.40 10.47 -32.97
N GLY A 63 5.33 10.78 -34.26
CA GLY A 63 4.82 9.86 -35.27
C GLY A 63 5.57 8.53 -35.40
N ASP A 64 6.77 8.47 -34.85
CA ASP A 64 7.72 7.37 -34.97
C ASP A 64 7.58 6.32 -33.85
N LEU A 65 6.91 6.63 -32.72
CA LEU A 65 6.72 5.66 -31.64
C LEU A 65 5.34 4.99 -31.75
N LYS A 66 5.32 3.75 -32.22
CA LYS A 66 4.10 2.97 -32.42
C LYS A 66 3.65 2.25 -31.15
N VAL A 67 2.39 1.86 -31.09
CA VAL A 67 1.86 0.98 -30.04
C VAL A 67 1.50 -0.39 -30.62
N VAL A 68 2.03 -1.45 -30.01
CA VAL A 68 1.57 -2.83 -30.18
C VAL A 68 0.79 -3.20 -28.92
N TRP A 69 -0.50 -3.52 -29.05
CA TRP A 69 -1.36 -3.99 -27.97
C TRP A 69 -1.68 -5.47 -28.16
N LEU A 70 -1.04 -6.32 -27.36
CA LEU A 70 -1.17 -7.78 -27.44
C LEU A 70 -2.17 -8.28 -26.40
N HIS A 71 -3.13 -9.10 -26.83
CA HIS A 71 -4.02 -9.84 -25.94
C HIS A 71 -3.48 -11.23 -25.63
N LEU A 72 -3.47 -11.60 -24.35
CA LEU A 72 -3.12 -12.92 -23.84
C LEU A 72 -4.32 -13.54 -23.09
N GLN A 73 -4.15 -14.24 -21.97
CA GLN A 73 -5.31 -14.77 -21.22
C GLN A 73 -6.03 -13.65 -20.50
N GLU A 74 -7.20 -13.27 -21.01
CA GLU A 74 -7.85 -12.01 -20.69
C GLU A 74 -9.38 -12.08 -20.84
N CYS A 75 -10.04 -10.96 -20.54
CA CYS A 75 -11.50 -10.79 -20.66
C CYS A 75 -11.89 -9.53 -21.45
N THR A 76 -10.91 -8.87 -22.09
CA THR A 76 -11.05 -7.66 -22.91
C THR A 76 -11.49 -6.41 -22.14
N GLY A 77 -11.61 -6.49 -20.82
CA GLY A 77 -12.06 -5.39 -19.99
C GLY A 77 -11.11 -4.18 -19.97
N CYS A 78 -9.81 -4.38 -20.19
CA CYS A 78 -8.86 -3.25 -20.19
C CYS A 78 -8.93 -2.47 -21.51
N SER A 79 -9.05 -3.18 -22.62
CA SER A 79 -9.37 -2.58 -23.92
C SER A 79 -10.70 -1.84 -23.90
N GLU A 80 -11.75 -2.45 -23.33
CA GLU A 80 -13.04 -1.78 -23.15
C GLU A 80 -12.94 -0.53 -22.26
N SER A 81 -12.10 -0.54 -21.22
CA SER A 81 -11.85 0.66 -20.41
C SER A 81 -11.25 1.78 -21.24
N LEU A 82 -10.24 1.48 -22.08
CA LEU A 82 -9.66 2.49 -22.99
C LEU A 82 -10.72 3.04 -23.97
N LEU A 83 -11.57 2.18 -24.52
CA LEU A 83 -12.67 2.57 -25.41
C LEU A 83 -13.72 3.47 -24.71
N ARG A 84 -13.76 3.51 -23.37
CA ARG A 84 -14.62 4.45 -22.61
C ARG A 84 -13.98 5.81 -22.36
N THR A 85 -12.84 6.11 -23.00
CA THR A 85 -12.29 7.47 -22.95
C THR A 85 -13.25 8.44 -23.64
N GLU A 86 -13.74 9.42 -22.88
CA GLU A 86 -14.70 10.41 -23.36
C GLU A 86 -14.01 11.50 -24.21
N THR A 87 -13.02 12.17 -23.61
CA THR A 87 -12.30 13.29 -24.22
C THR A 87 -10.80 13.05 -24.08
N PRO A 88 -10.02 13.14 -25.19
CA PRO A 88 -10.50 13.18 -26.56
C PRO A 88 -11.13 11.82 -26.89
N SER A 89 -11.82 11.74 -28.02
CA SER A 89 -12.44 10.49 -28.42
C SER A 89 -11.37 9.41 -28.69
N PHE A 90 -11.78 8.14 -28.68
CA PHE A 90 -10.86 7.03 -28.91
C PHE A 90 -10.15 7.14 -30.27
N GLU A 91 -10.80 7.69 -31.29
CA GLU A 91 -10.20 7.91 -32.61
C GLU A 91 -9.00 8.84 -32.56
N VAL A 92 -9.08 9.92 -31.77
CA VAL A 92 -7.95 10.87 -31.58
C VAL A 92 -6.80 10.19 -30.84
N LEU A 93 -7.09 9.39 -29.81
CA LEU A 93 -6.06 8.61 -29.13
C LEU A 93 -5.39 7.61 -30.09
N LEU A 94 -6.18 6.93 -30.91
CA LEU A 94 -5.73 5.89 -31.83
C LEU A 94 -4.88 6.44 -32.97
N PHE A 95 -5.38 7.46 -33.68
CA PHE A 95 -4.77 7.96 -34.92
C PHE A 95 -3.79 9.10 -34.70
N ASP A 96 -4.10 10.01 -33.77
CA ASP A 96 -3.36 11.26 -33.64
C ASP A 96 -2.29 11.18 -32.55
N ILE A 97 -2.52 10.39 -31.49
CA ILE A 97 -1.65 10.41 -30.29
C ILE A 97 -0.77 9.15 -30.19
N PHE A 98 -1.36 7.96 -30.09
CA PHE A 98 -0.61 6.73 -29.78
C PHE A 98 -0.22 5.88 -30.99
N LYS A 99 -0.86 6.07 -32.15
CA LYS A 99 -0.58 5.31 -33.39
C LYS A 99 -0.48 3.81 -33.14
N ILE A 100 -1.60 3.21 -32.78
CA ILE A 100 -1.67 1.76 -32.53
C ILE A 100 -1.57 1.03 -33.88
N VAL A 101 -0.51 0.26 -34.06
CA VAL A 101 -0.23 -0.50 -35.30
C VAL A 101 -0.69 -1.95 -35.22
N TYR A 102 -0.95 -2.44 -34.01
CA TYR A 102 -1.49 -3.77 -33.77
C TYR A 102 -2.40 -3.75 -32.54
N HIS A 103 -3.61 -4.29 -32.67
CA HIS A 103 -4.56 -4.49 -31.57
C HIS A 103 -5.63 -5.50 -32.00
N ASP A 104 -5.68 -6.67 -31.34
CA ASP A 104 -6.49 -7.82 -31.77
C ASP A 104 -8.00 -7.49 -31.92
N LEU A 105 -8.54 -6.59 -31.08
CA LEU A 105 -9.95 -6.24 -31.07
C LEU A 105 -10.38 -5.30 -32.21
N VAL A 106 -9.55 -4.31 -32.57
CA VAL A 106 -9.98 -3.18 -33.43
C VAL A 106 -9.26 -3.12 -34.78
N MET A 107 -8.25 -3.96 -35.02
CA MET A 107 -7.54 -3.99 -36.30
C MET A 107 -8.38 -4.57 -37.44
N VAL A 108 -8.16 -4.08 -38.66
CA VAL A 108 -8.88 -4.55 -39.86
C VAL A 108 -8.37 -5.91 -40.36
N SER A 109 -7.06 -6.15 -40.25
CA SER A 109 -6.43 -7.39 -40.76
C SER A 109 -6.69 -8.57 -39.82
N SER A 110 -6.85 -9.77 -40.37
CA SER A 110 -7.04 -11.01 -39.61
C SER A 110 -6.18 -12.14 -40.16
N GLY A 111 -6.05 -13.24 -39.39
CA GLY A 111 -5.26 -14.42 -39.78
C GLY A 111 -3.82 -14.05 -40.17
N HIS A 112 -3.36 -14.51 -41.33
CA HIS A 112 -2.02 -14.21 -41.84
C HIS A 112 -1.73 -12.71 -42.01
N GLY A 113 -2.75 -11.88 -42.28
CA GLY A 113 -2.58 -10.43 -42.38
C GLY A 113 -2.25 -9.79 -41.03
N ALA A 114 -2.89 -10.28 -39.96
CA ALA A 114 -2.59 -9.83 -38.59
C ALA A 114 -1.17 -10.24 -38.17
N VAL A 115 -0.80 -11.49 -38.45
CA VAL A 115 0.56 -12.00 -38.20
C VAL A 115 1.60 -11.17 -38.96
N ALA A 116 1.36 -10.86 -40.24
CA ALA A 116 2.27 -10.04 -41.03
C ALA A 116 2.40 -8.61 -40.49
N ALA A 117 1.31 -8.00 -40.01
CA ALA A 117 1.34 -6.68 -39.41
C ALA A 117 2.15 -6.66 -38.11
N LEU A 118 1.98 -7.67 -37.26
CA LEU A 118 2.73 -7.81 -36.00
C LEU A 118 4.22 -8.04 -36.25
N GLU A 119 4.57 -8.94 -37.17
CA GLU A 119 5.96 -9.19 -37.56
C GLU A 119 6.62 -7.95 -38.19
N HIS A 120 5.87 -7.21 -39.02
CA HIS A 120 6.36 -5.95 -39.58
C HIS A 120 6.66 -4.92 -38.48
N ALA A 121 5.72 -4.72 -37.54
CA ALA A 121 5.93 -3.83 -36.40
C ALA A 121 7.17 -4.25 -35.58
N ASN A 122 7.33 -5.54 -35.32
CA ASN A 122 8.44 -6.07 -34.53
C ASN A 122 9.82 -5.91 -35.20
N SER A 123 9.87 -5.92 -36.54
CA SER A 123 11.14 -5.94 -37.30
C SER A 123 11.54 -4.61 -37.93
N HIS A 124 10.60 -3.68 -38.11
CA HIS A 124 10.83 -2.44 -38.86
C HIS A 124 10.45 -1.17 -38.11
N GLU A 125 9.69 -1.27 -37.01
CA GLU A 125 9.16 -0.11 -36.29
C GLU A 125 9.77 -0.02 -34.88
N LYS A 126 9.84 1.20 -34.35
CA LYS A 126 10.06 1.42 -32.92
C LYS A 126 8.71 1.46 -32.22
N TYR A 127 8.50 0.59 -31.24
CA TYR A 127 7.21 0.47 -30.58
C TYR A 127 7.31 0.30 -29.09
N VAL A 128 6.26 0.71 -28.39
CA VAL A 128 5.98 0.27 -27.02
C VAL A 128 4.99 -0.89 -27.06
N LEU A 129 5.22 -1.87 -26.19
CA LEU A 129 4.37 -3.06 -26.07
C LEU A 129 3.43 -2.90 -24.88
N LEU A 130 2.14 -2.94 -25.15
CA LEU A 130 1.09 -3.02 -24.13
C LEU A 130 0.57 -4.44 -24.13
N VAL A 131 0.45 -5.03 -22.95
CA VAL A 131 -0.03 -6.41 -22.82
C VAL A 131 -1.24 -6.45 -21.90
N GLU A 132 -2.33 -7.00 -22.42
CA GLU A 132 -3.54 -7.32 -21.69
C GLU A 132 -3.62 -8.84 -21.52
N GLY A 133 -3.60 -9.32 -20.27
CA GLY A 133 -3.76 -10.75 -19.97
C GLY A 133 -2.52 -11.44 -19.38
N SER A 134 -2.73 -12.60 -18.76
CA SER A 134 -1.64 -13.43 -18.21
C SER A 134 -1.09 -14.42 -19.23
N ILE A 135 0.06 -15.01 -18.91
CA ILE A 135 0.73 -16.01 -19.76
C ILE A 135 0.60 -17.39 -19.10
N PRO A 136 0.00 -18.39 -19.76
CA PRO A 136 0.02 -19.75 -19.26
C PRO A 136 1.38 -20.40 -19.53
N MET A 137 1.89 -21.15 -18.56
CA MET A 137 3.20 -21.79 -18.65
C MET A 137 3.12 -23.31 -18.43
N GLY A 138 4.19 -24.03 -18.77
CA GLY A 138 4.32 -25.46 -18.47
C GLY A 138 3.26 -26.31 -19.17
N PHE A 139 2.52 -27.12 -18.39
CA PHE A 139 1.50 -28.04 -18.93
C PHE A 139 0.38 -27.34 -19.70
N ALA A 140 0.13 -26.07 -19.41
CA ALA A 140 -0.94 -25.27 -20.00
C ALA A 140 -0.43 -24.28 -21.05
N LYS A 141 0.85 -24.34 -21.45
CA LYS A 141 1.49 -23.35 -22.33
C LYS A 141 0.67 -23.01 -23.59
N ASP A 142 -0.03 -24.00 -24.17
CA ASP A 142 -0.79 -23.85 -25.42
C ASP A 142 -2.26 -23.44 -25.19
N TYR A 143 -2.70 -23.23 -23.93
CA TYR A 143 -4.08 -22.85 -23.59
C TYR A 143 -4.47 -21.48 -24.13
N ILE A 144 -3.48 -20.67 -24.52
CA ILE A 144 -3.67 -19.57 -25.44
C ILE A 144 -2.73 -19.75 -26.64
N THR A 145 -3.32 -19.72 -27.82
CA THR A 145 -2.61 -19.86 -29.09
C THR A 145 -3.08 -18.75 -30.03
N LEU A 146 -2.12 -17.96 -30.50
CA LEU A 146 -2.30 -16.85 -31.43
C LEU A 146 -1.68 -17.26 -32.76
N GLY A 147 -2.52 -17.49 -33.77
CA GLY A 147 -2.06 -18.09 -35.03
C GLY A 147 -1.45 -19.47 -34.80
N ASN A 148 -0.14 -19.61 -34.99
CA ASN A 148 0.62 -20.85 -34.80
C ASN A 148 1.60 -20.80 -33.62
N ARG A 149 1.55 -19.77 -32.77
CA ARG A 149 2.40 -19.61 -31.59
C ARG A 149 1.55 -19.64 -30.32
N ASN A 150 2.09 -20.25 -29.27
CA ASN A 150 1.48 -20.10 -27.96
C ASN A 150 1.76 -18.70 -27.40
N GLY A 151 1.00 -18.29 -26.38
CA GLY A 151 1.13 -16.94 -25.82
C GLY A 151 2.52 -16.57 -25.33
N TYR A 152 3.29 -17.53 -24.77
CA TYR A 152 4.67 -17.29 -24.35
C TYR A 152 5.58 -17.00 -25.55
N ASP A 153 5.50 -17.80 -26.61
CA ASP A 153 6.32 -17.60 -27.81
C ASP A 153 5.96 -16.28 -28.50
N GLU A 154 4.67 -15.93 -28.53
CA GLU A 154 4.18 -14.68 -29.12
C GLU A 154 4.71 -13.46 -28.37
N ILE A 155 4.57 -13.41 -27.05
CA ILE A 155 5.09 -12.26 -26.30
C ILE A 155 6.63 -12.25 -26.26
N SER A 156 7.29 -13.41 -26.23
CA SER A 156 8.74 -13.48 -26.05
C SER A 156 9.50 -12.74 -27.16
N HIS A 157 9.15 -12.90 -28.43
CA HIS A 157 9.88 -12.20 -29.49
C HIS A 157 9.55 -10.69 -29.55
N LEU A 158 8.36 -10.28 -29.10
CA LEU A 158 7.95 -8.86 -29.03
C LEU A 158 8.56 -8.13 -27.84
N ILE A 159 8.63 -8.78 -26.67
CA ILE A 159 9.05 -8.13 -25.43
C ILE A 159 10.55 -7.82 -25.42
N HIS A 160 11.38 -8.45 -26.27
CA HIS A 160 12.81 -8.12 -26.35
C HIS A 160 13.07 -6.90 -27.23
N ASN A 161 12.26 -6.67 -28.26
CA ASN A 161 12.46 -5.59 -29.24
C ASN A 161 11.72 -4.29 -28.91
N ALA A 162 10.72 -4.33 -28.01
CA ALA A 162 9.99 -3.14 -27.61
C ALA A 162 10.92 -2.07 -26.97
N GLU A 163 10.60 -0.79 -27.06
CA GLU A 163 11.27 0.32 -26.36
C GLU A 163 10.88 0.33 -24.87
N ALA A 164 9.60 0.07 -24.57
CA ALA A 164 9.07 -0.11 -23.22
C ALA A 164 7.92 -1.11 -23.21
N VAL A 165 7.65 -1.69 -22.03
CA VAL A 165 6.62 -2.71 -21.83
C VAL A 165 5.69 -2.28 -20.70
N PHE A 166 4.40 -2.30 -20.99
CA PHE A 166 3.33 -1.95 -20.06
C PHE A 166 2.42 -3.15 -19.84
N ALA A 167 2.30 -3.56 -18.59
CA ALA A 167 1.31 -4.55 -18.17
C ALA A 167 -0.02 -3.84 -17.87
N ILE A 168 -0.95 -3.89 -18.83
CA ILE A 168 -2.26 -3.24 -18.70
C ILE A 168 -3.25 -4.18 -18.02
N GLY A 169 -3.62 -3.81 -16.79
CA GLY A 169 -4.55 -4.54 -15.94
C GLY A 169 -3.91 -5.60 -15.06
N THR A 170 -4.70 -6.09 -14.10
CA THR A 170 -4.22 -7.01 -13.06
C THR A 170 -3.81 -8.38 -13.61
N CYS A 171 -4.37 -8.79 -14.76
CA CYS A 171 -3.99 -10.03 -15.44
C CYS A 171 -2.52 -10.06 -15.85
N SER A 172 -2.05 -9.05 -16.58
CA SER A 172 -0.65 -8.97 -17.01
C SER A 172 0.28 -8.49 -15.89
N SER A 173 -0.23 -7.63 -14.98
CA SER A 173 0.56 -7.10 -13.86
C SER A 173 0.85 -8.16 -12.79
N PHE A 174 -0.15 -8.97 -12.42
CA PHE A 174 -0.11 -9.86 -11.25
C PHE A 174 -0.82 -11.22 -11.47
N GLY A 175 -1.17 -11.60 -12.70
CA GLY A 175 -1.77 -12.89 -13.05
C GLY A 175 -3.30 -12.86 -13.19
N GLY A 176 -4.01 -12.04 -12.41
CA GLY A 176 -5.47 -11.86 -12.54
C GLY A 176 -6.31 -13.06 -12.08
N ILE A 177 -7.54 -13.16 -12.59
CA ILE A 177 -8.52 -14.17 -12.12
C ILE A 177 -8.11 -15.60 -12.49
N GLN A 178 -7.52 -15.79 -13.65
CA GLN A 178 -7.05 -17.10 -14.12
C GLN A 178 -5.88 -17.65 -13.28
N SER A 179 -5.14 -16.77 -12.59
CA SER A 179 -4.09 -17.15 -11.63
C SER A 179 -4.58 -17.34 -10.20
N ALA A 180 -5.85 -17.01 -9.90
CA ALA A 180 -6.45 -17.27 -8.59
C ALA A 180 -6.54 -18.78 -8.33
N TYR A 181 -6.57 -19.18 -7.06
CA TYR A 181 -6.65 -20.60 -6.68
C TYR A 181 -7.83 -21.32 -7.39
N PRO A 182 -7.62 -22.49 -8.03
CA PRO A 182 -6.42 -23.34 -8.02
C PRO A 182 -5.44 -23.11 -9.20
N ASN A 183 -5.57 -22.02 -9.95
CA ASN A 183 -4.77 -21.68 -11.14
C ASN A 183 -4.70 -22.82 -12.19
N PRO A 184 -5.84 -23.21 -12.78
CA PRO A 184 -5.93 -24.38 -13.68
C PRO A 184 -5.19 -24.19 -15.01
N THR A 185 -4.86 -22.94 -15.37
CA THR A 185 -4.13 -22.61 -16.61
C THR A 185 -2.65 -22.33 -16.35
N ASN A 186 -2.17 -22.47 -15.11
CA ASN A 186 -0.82 -22.07 -14.71
C ASN A 186 -0.46 -20.68 -15.27
N GLY A 187 -1.36 -19.72 -15.12
CA GLY A 187 -1.21 -18.34 -15.58
C GLY A 187 -0.24 -17.55 -14.68
N HIS A 188 0.60 -16.73 -15.31
CA HIS A 188 1.60 -15.87 -14.66
C HIS A 188 1.54 -14.44 -15.21
N ALA A 189 1.91 -13.48 -14.37
CA ALA A 189 2.20 -12.11 -14.75
C ALA A 189 3.47 -12.02 -15.60
N LEU A 190 3.64 -10.90 -16.30
CA LEU A 190 4.83 -10.66 -17.13
C LEU A 190 6.13 -10.69 -16.32
N SER A 191 6.12 -10.03 -15.15
CA SER A 191 7.30 -9.86 -14.28
C SER A 191 7.79 -11.17 -13.65
N GLU A 192 7.02 -12.24 -13.78
CA GLU A 192 7.34 -13.56 -13.25
C GLU A 192 8.08 -14.43 -14.29
N ILE A 193 8.05 -13.99 -15.55
CA ILE A 193 8.61 -14.73 -16.70
C ILE A 193 9.78 -13.96 -17.31
N PHE A 194 9.69 -12.63 -17.39
CA PHE A 194 10.66 -11.81 -18.12
C PHE A 194 11.48 -10.92 -17.19
N GLU A 195 12.81 -11.03 -17.30
CA GLU A 195 13.77 -10.16 -16.63
C GLU A 195 13.94 -8.83 -17.36
N ARG A 196 12.84 -8.07 -17.46
CA ARG A 196 12.80 -6.74 -18.08
C ARG A 196 12.04 -5.76 -17.18
N GLU A 197 12.37 -4.47 -17.26
CA GLU A 197 11.53 -3.46 -16.64
C GLU A 197 10.13 -3.45 -17.29
N ILE A 198 9.12 -3.73 -16.48
CA ILE A 198 7.71 -3.75 -16.87
C ILE A 198 6.98 -2.73 -16.01
N ILE A 199 6.28 -1.80 -16.65
CA ILE A 199 5.48 -0.78 -15.98
C ILE A 199 4.08 -1.37 -15.75
N ASN A 200 3.74 -1.62 -14.48
CA ASN A 200 2.46 -2.21 -14.12
C ASN A 200 1.38 -1.13 -14.00
N VAL A 201 0.28 -1.28 -14.74
CA VAL A 201 -0.91 -0.43 -14.65
C VAL A 201 -2.11 -1.29 -14.21
N PRO A 202 -2.14 -1.73 -12.93
CA PRO A 202 -3.13 -2.69 -12.47
C PRO A 202 -4.51 -2.08 -12.19
N GLY A 203 -5.49 -2.97 -12.10
CA GLY A 203 -6.91 -2.71 -12.03
C GLY A 203 -7.67 -3.74 -12.86
N CYS A 204 -8.93 -4.00 -12.52
CA CYS A 204 -9.76 -4.99 -13.23
C CYS A 204 -11.10 -4.37 -13.69
N PRO A 205 -11.09 -3.47 -14.68
CA PRO A 205 -9.90 -2.95 -15.41
C PRO A 205 -9.26 -1.73 -14.74
N PRO A 206 -8.04 -1.31 -15.15
CA PRO A 206 -7.50 0.00 -14.79
C PRO A 206 -8.36 1.10 -15.45
N SER A 207 -8.41 2.29 -14.84
CA SER A 207 -9.14 3.41 -15.44
C SER A 207 -8.52 3.84 -16.76
N ASP A 208 -9.35 4.32 -17.69
CA ASP A 208 -8.92 4.93 -18.95
C ASP A 208 -7.83 5.99 -18.71
N LYS A 209 -8.01 6.82 -17.66
CA LYS A 209 -7.05 7.85 -17.27
C LYS A 209 -5.69 7.27 -16.87
N ASN A 210 -5.65 6.13 -16.17
CA ASN A 210 -4.38 5.53 -15.75
C ASN A 210 -3.61 4.92 -16.92
N ILE A 211 -4.31 4.30 -17.88
CA ILE A 211 -3.70 3.80 -19.12
C ILE A 211 -3.10 4.98 -19.89
N VAL A 212 -3.96 5.94 -20.25
CA VAL A 212 -3.62 7.06 -21.13
C VAL A 212 -2.54 7.96 -20.54
N ALA A 213 -2.66 8.36 -19.27
CA ALA A 213 -1.70 9.26 -18.65
C ALA A 213 -0.32 8.61 -18.43
N THR A 214 -0.27 7.29 -18.20
CA THR A 214 1.00 6.57 -18.07
C THR A 214 1.73 6.48 -19.41
N LEU A 215 1.02 6.21 -20.50
CA LEU A 215 1.59 6.25 -21.84
C LEU A 215 2.03 7.67 -22.20
N LEU A 216 1.18 8.67 -21.93
CA LEU A 216 1.51 10.08 -22.17
C LEU A 216 2.78 10.50 -21.45
N TYR A 217 2.97 10.08 -20.19
CA TYR A 217 4.21 10.34 -19.45
C TYR A 217 5.42 9.77 -20.21
N TYR A 218 5.38 8.50 -20.57
CA TYR A 218 6.49 7.87 -21.28
C TYR A 218 6.78 8.56 -22.61
N TYR A 219 5.73 9.00 -23.33
CA TYR A 219 5.88 9.73 -24.59
C TYR A 219 6.61 11.07 -24.40
N LEU A 220 6.19 11.83 -23.38
CA LEU A 220 6.75 13.15 -23.06
C LEU A 220 8.19 13.10 -22.54
N PHE A 221 8.58 12.05 -21.84
CA PHE A 221 9.89 11.99 -21.16
C PHE A 221 10.84 10.93 -21.74
N ALA A 222 10.36 10.01 -22.56
CA ALA A 222 11.08 8.83 -23.04
C ALA A 222 11.68 7.96 -21.91
N GLU A 223 11.02 7.96 -20.75
CA GLU A 223 11.42 7.19 -19.57
C GLU A 223 10.17 6.78 -18.76
N SER A 224 10.31 5.74 -17.94
CA SER A 224 9.26 5.34 -17.01
C SER A 224 8.98 6.45 -15.98
N PRO A 225 7.73 6.66 -15.54
CA PRO A 225 7.49 7.45 -14.33
C PRO A 225 8.14 6.78 -13.13
N SER A 226 8.34 7.53 -12.03
CA SER A 226 8.77 6.89 -10.79
C SER A 226 7.78 5.81 -10.37
N LEU A 227 8.28 4.61 -10.07
CA LEU A 227 7.48 3.43 -9.76
C LEU A 227 7.61 3.04 -8.27
N ASP A 228 6.57 2.41 -7.71
CA ASP A 228 6.64 1.77 -6.39
C ASP A 228 7.35 0.39 -6.44
N SER A 229 7.39 -0.30 -5.30
CA SER A 229 8.01 -1.64 -5.20
C SER A 229 7.32 -2.71 -6.05
N LEU A 230 6.06 -2.49 -6.43
CA LEU A 230 5.28 -3.34 -7.34
C LEU A 230 5.33 -2.85 -8.79
N LYS A 231 6.26 -1.94 -9.10
CA LYS A 231 6.47 -1.35 -10.43
C LYS A 231 5.26 -0.56 -10.95
N ARG A 232 4.45 0.00 -10.05
CA ARG A 232 3.26 0.81 -10.39
C ARG A 232 3.60 2.30 -10.41
N PRO A 233 3.08 3.11 -11.36
CA PRO A 233 3.31 4.55 -11.39
C PRO A 233 2.85 5.26 -10.11
N LEU A 234 3.79 5.90 -9.41
CA LEU A 234 3.53 6.52 -8.11
C LEU A 234 2.46 7.62 -8.17
N TRP A 235 2.34 8.32 -9.29
CA TRP A 235 1.33 9.37 -9.46
C TRP A 235 -0.11 8.82 -9.32
N ALA A 236 -0.34 7.55 -9.66
CA ALA A 236 -1.64 6.88 -9.59
C ALA A 236 -1.79 5.96 -8.38
N TYR A 237 -0.69 5.32 -7.95
CA TYR A 237 -0.73 4.21 -6.98
C TYR A 237 0.02 4.52 -5.65
N SER A 238 0.37 5.78 -5.36
CA SER A 238 1.08 6.14 -4.10
C SER A 238 0.20 6.25 -2.85
N LYS A 239 -1.13 6.31 -3.02
CA LYS A 239 -2.07 6.45 -1.90
C LYS A 239 -3.08 5.32 -1.92
N SER A 240 -3.51 4.90 -0.73
CA SER A 240 -4.62 3.96 -0.63
C SER A 240 -5.91 4.62 -1.15
N VAL A 241 -6.82 3.79 -1.64
CA VAL A 241 -8.19 4.18 -2.00
C VAL A 241 -8.87 4.80 -0.78
N HIS A 242 -8.61 4.26 0.42
CA HIS A 242 -9.15 4.81 1.66
C HIS A 242 -8.67 6.24 1.94
N ASP A 243 -7.40 6.57 1.66
CA ASP A 243 -6.88 7.92 1.87
C ASP A 243 -7.51 8.99 0.98
N LEU A 244 -8.00 8.57 -0.19
CA LEU A 244 -8.65 9.43 -1.17
C LEU A 244 -10.18 9.41 -1.06
N CYS A 245 -10.75 8.53 -0.22
CA CYS A 245 -12.19 8.26 -0.16
C CYS A 245 -12.99 9.40 0.47
N GLU A 246 -14.09 9.79 -0.16
CA GLU A 246 -15.04 10.78 0.33
C GLU A 246 -15.73 10.35 1.64
N ARG A 247 -15.82 9.04 1.93
CA ARG A 247 -16.44 8.49 3.16
C ARG A 247 -15.45 8.31 4.32
N LYS A 248 -14.20 8.79 4.19
CA LYS A 248 -13.16 8.64 5.24
C LYS A 248 -13.55 9.31 6.55
N SER A 249 -14.27 10.43 6.51
CA SER A 249 -14.76 11.12 7.71
C SER A 249 -15.76 10.27 8.50
N SER A 250 -16.65 9.54 7.81
CA SER A 250 -17.60 8.58 8.40
C SER A 250 -16.85 7.41 9.04
N PHE A 251 -15.85 6.85 8.35
CA PHE A 251 -14.99 5.79 8.92
C PHE A 251 -14.36 6.24 10.24
N MET A 252 -13.71 7.41 10.25
CA MET A 252 -13.03 7.96 11.43
C MET A 252 -14.00 8.30 12.58
N ALA A 253 -15.28 8.48 12.28
CA ALA A 253 -16.34 8.69 13.28
C ALA A 253 -16.95 7.38 13.79
N GLY A 254 -16.59 6.22 13.24
CA GLY A 254 -17.23 4.94 13.56
C GLY A 254 -18.60 4.75 12.91
N ASP A 255 -18.93 5.53 11.87
CA ASP A 255 -20.20 5.49 11.16
C ASP A 255 -20.14 4.48 10.01
N PHE A 256 -20.67 3.29 10.25
CA PHE A 256 -20.65 2.19 9.28
C PHE A 256 -22.03 1.80 8.81
N VAL A 257 -22.10 1.42 7.54
CA VAL A 257 -23.23 0.67 6.98
C VAL A 257 -23.19 -0.75 7.54
N GLU A 258 -24.30 -1.22 8.08
CA GLU A 258 -24.44 -2.56 8.67
C GLU A 258 -24.72 -3.65 7.62
N SER A 259 -25.49 -3.31 6.59
CA SER A 259 -25.90 -4.19 5.48
C SER A 259 -26.19 -3.37 4.22
N PHE A 260 -26.27 -4.01 3.05
CA PHE A 260 -26.46 -3.29 1.78
C PHE A 260 -27.81 -2.55 1.66
N ASP A 261 -28.79 -2.90 2.49
CA ASP A 261 -30.10 -2.26 2.59
C ASP A 261 -30.21 -1.23 3.74
N ASP A 262 -29.13 -0.99 4.48
CA ASP A 262 -29.08 -0.03 5.57
C ASP A 262 -29.39 1.40 5.06
N PRO A 263 -30.40 2.09 5.63
CA PRO A 263 -30.71 3.48 5.30
C PRO A 263 -29.52 4.42 5.40
N ASN A 264 -28.57 4.16 6.31
CA ASN A 264 -27.35 4.95 6.49
C ASN A 264 -26.43 4.94 5.26
N MET A 265 -26.62 4.01 4.32
CA MET A 265 -25.92 4.03 3.04
C MET A 265 -26.20 5.32 2.25
N LYS A 266 -27.44 5.84 2.33
CA LYS A 266 -27.84 7.11 1.68
C LYS A 266 -27.19 8.33 2.34
N GLU A 267 -26.88 8.24 3.62
CA GLU A 267 -26.19 9.27 4.40
C GLU A 267 -24.67 9.24 4.20
N GLY A 268 -24.15 8.37 3.32
CA GLY A 268 -22.73 8.28 3.02
C GLY A 268 -21.89 7.63 4.12
N TYR A 269 -22.49 6.73 4.91
CA TYR A 269 -21.76 5.97 5.93
C TYR A 269 -20.71 5.05 5.30
N CYS A 270 -19.67 4.71 6.06
CA CYS A 270 -18.55 3.95 5.55
C CYS A 270 -18.93 2.48 5.26
N LEU A 271 -18.40 1.94 4.16
CA LEU A 271 -18.66 0.57 3.69
C LEU A 271 -17.67 -0.48 4.23
N TYR A 272 -16.85 -0.14 5.23
CA TYR A 272 -15.83 -1.07 5.74
C TYR A 272 -16.45 -2.34 6.34
N LYS A 273 -17.53 -2.19 7.11
CA LYS A 273 -18.22 -3.31 7.78
C LYS A 273 -18.92 -4.28 6.84
N VAL A 274 -19.26 -3.82 5.62
CA VAL A 274 -19.73 -4.64 4.50
C VAL A 274 -18.61 -5.01 3.52
N GLY A 275 -17.35 -4.95 3.97
CA GLY A 275 -16.22 -5.60 3.29
C GLY A 275 -15.29 -4.73 2.45
N CYS A 276 -15.43 -3.40 2.48
CA CYS A 276 -14.54 -2.53 1.71
C CYS A 276 -13.04 -2.75 2.03
N LYS A 277 -12.26 -3.19 1.03
CA LYS A 277 -10.80 -3.42 1.06
C LYS A 277 -9.97 -2.18 0.72
N GLY A 278 -10.63 -1.02 0.57
CA GLY A 278 -10.00 0.26 0.25
C GLY A 278 -8.80 0.65 1.13
N PRO A 279 -8.77 0.30 2.44
CA PRO A 279 -7.59 0.55 3.28
C PRO A 279 -6.31 -0.16 2.82
N TYR A 280 -6.46 -1.27 2.10
CA TYR A 280 -5.35 -2.14 1.68
C TYR A 280 -5.07 -2.04 0.18
N THR A 281 -5.75 -1.13 -0.52
CA THR A 281 -5.74 -1.05 -1.99
C THR A 281 -5.18 0.29 -2.41
N TYR A 282 -4.18 0.31 -3.28
CA TYR A 282 -3.59 1.51 -3.85
C TYR A 282 -4.14 1.72 -5.25
N ASN A 283 -4.84 2.84 -5.43
CA ASN A 283 -5.38 3.29 -6.71
C ASN A 283 -5.97 4.69 -6.53
N ASN A 284 -6.11 5.43 -7.64
CA ASN A 284 -6.67 6.78 -7.65
C ASN A 284 -8.17 6.81 -8.00
N CYS A 285 -8.91 5.69 -7.89
CA CYS A 285 -10.35 5.59 -8.22
C CYS A 285 -11.21 6.74 -7.66
N PRO A 286 -11.08 7.18 -6.39
CA PRO A 286 -11.90 8.27 -5.88
C PRO A 286 -11.60 9.62 -6.54
N LYS A 287 -10.37 9.80 -7.05
CA LYS A 287 -9.90 11.03 -7.70
C LYS A 287 -10.29 11.08 -9.18
N VAL A 288 -10.04 10.00 -9.93
CA VAL A 288 -10.27 9.98 -11.39
C VAL A 288 -11.65 9.45 -11.77
N LYS A 289 -12.25 8.63 -10.91
CA LYS A 289 -13.53 7.93 -11.13
C LYS A 289 -13.52 7.12 -12.44
N PHE A 290 -14.68 6.61 -12.84
CA PHE A 290 -14.88 5.84 -14.07
C PHE A 290 -16.01 6.46 -14.89
N ASN A 291 -15.96 6.22 -16.21
CA ASN A 291 -16.98 6.62 -17.19
C ASN A 291 -17.29 8.13 -17.13
N ALA A 292 -16.43 8.98 -17.70
CA ALA A 292 -16.63 10.45 -17.69
C ALA A 292 -16.75 11.05 -16.27
N LYS A 293 -15.93 10.55 -15.33
CA LYS A 293 -15.96 10.92 -13.91
C LYS A 293 -17.33 10.69 -13.22
N THR A 294 -18.19 9.84 -13.77
CA THR A 294 -19.56 9.60 -13.26
C THR A 294 -19.55 9.01 -11.86
N SER A 295 -18.86 7.89 -11.66
CA SER A 295 -18.87 7.19 -10.38
C SER A 295 -17.62 6.31 -10.19
N TRP A 296 -17.53 5.67 -9.04
CA TRP A 296 -16.57 4.62 -8.71
C TRP A 296 -17.21 3.69 -7.68
N PRO A 297 -16.68 2.47 -7.41
CA PRO A 297 -17.38 1.44 -6.63
C PRO A 297 -18.06 1.92 -5.33
N VAL A 298 -17.35 2.66 -4.48
CA VAL A 298 -17.88 3.12 -3.18
C VAL A 298 -18.93 4.23 -3.35
N GLN A 299 -18.79 5.10 -4.35
CA GLN A 299 -19.84 6.05 -4.70
C GLN A 299 -21.08 5.32 -5.23
N GLY A 300 -20.90 4.20 -5.93
CA GLY A 300 -21.96 3.29 -6.38
C GLY A 300 -22.57 2.41 -5.28
N GLY A 301 -22.10 2.49 -4.03
CA GLY A 301 -22.66 1.77 -2.89
C GLY A 301 -22.00 0.43 -2.55
N HIS A 302 -20.99 0.00 -3.31
CA HIS A 302 -20.25 -1.24 -3.02
C HIS A 302 -18.83 -0.96 -2.52
N GLY A 303 -18.37 -1.74 -1.54
CA GLY A 303 -17.00 -1.64 -1.04
C GLY A 303 -15.96 -1.89 -2.14
N CYS A 304 -14.78 -1.29 -2.02
CA CYS A 304 -13.64 -1.65 -2.88
C CYS A 304 -13.29 -3.13 -2.66
N ILE A 305 -13.01 -3.87 -3.74
CA ILE A 305 -12.63 -5.30 -3.67
C ILE A 305 -11.11 -5.53 -3.74
N GLY A 306 -10.30 -4.47 -3.88
CA GLY A 306 -8.85 -4.58 -3.99
C GLY A 306 -8.31 -4.95 -5.37
N CYS A 307 -9.05 -4.67 -6.45
CA CYS A 307 -8.75 -5.20 -7.78
C CYS A 307 -7.41 -4.76 -8.40
N SER A 308 -6.69 -3.80 -7.82
CA SER A 308 -5.35 -3.35 -8.26
C SER A 308 -4.21 -3.87 -7.39
N GLU A 309 -4.48 -4.77 -6.44
CA GLU A 309 -3.46 -5.43 -5.63
C GLU A 309 -3.13 -6.83 -6.15
N PRO A 310 -1.90 -7.32 -5.89
CA PRO A 310 -1.51 -8.68 -6.23
C PRO A 310 -2.43 -9.73 -5.59
N ASN A 311 -2.87 -10.69 -6.39
CA ASN A 311 -3.66 -11.85 -5.95
C ASN A 311 -4.91 -11.52 -5.11
N PHE A 312 -5.54 -10.38 -5.39
CA PHE A 312 -6.66 -9.88 -4.59
C PHE A 312 -7.85 -10.85 -4.49
N TRP A 313 -8.04 -11.72 -5.48
CA TRP A 313 -9.10 -12.73 -5.50
C TRP A 313 -9.05 -13.68 -4.31
N ASP A 314 -7.85 -14.09 -3.88
CA ASP A 314 -7.68 -14.98 -2.73
C ASP A 314 -7.23 -14.21 -1.47
N ASN A 315 -6.36 -13.20 -1.67
CA ASN A 315 -5.65 -12.54 -0.57
C ASN A 315 -6.55 -11.73 0.37
N PHE A 316 -7.76 -11.37 -0.04
CA PHE A 316 -8.67 -10.58 0.79
C PHE A 316 -9.82 -11.39 1.41
N GLY A 317 -9.81 -12.72 1.26
CA GLY A 317 -10.87 -13.58 1.78
C GLY A 317 -12.24 -13.21 1.21
N ASN A 318 -13.29 -13.27 2.03
CA ASN A 318 -14.62 -12.85 1.60
C ASN A 318 -14.67 -11.34 1.30
N ILE A 319 -14.98 -10.97 0.05
CA ILE A 319 -15.02 -9.59 -0.44
C ILE A 319 -16.03 -8.71 0.32
N GLU A 320 -17.14 -9.25 0.82
CA GLU A 320 -18.21 -8.52 1.52
C GLU A 320 -18.10 -8.58 3.05
N LYS A 321 -16.94 -9.01 3.57
CA LYS A 321 -16.65 -9.01 5.01
C LYS A 321 -15.33 -8.30 5.31
N PRO A 322 -15.19 -7.66 6.48
CA PRO A 322 -13.87 -7.23 6.96
C PRO A 322 -12.87 -8.40 6.99
N LEU A 323 -11.59 -8.07 6.97
CA LEU A 323 -10.56 -9.09 7.18
C LEU A 323 -10.72 -9.68 8.58
N SER A 324 -10.77 -11.00 8.66
CA SER A 324 -10.85 -11.74 9.92
C SER A 324 -10.38 -13.15 9.70
N ASN A 325 -9.79 -13.79 10.71
CA ASN A 325 -9.35 -15.18 10.58
C ASN A 325 -10.47 -16.16 10.19
N LYS A 326 -11.73 -15.77 10.39
CA LYS A 326 -12.95 -16.48 9.97
C LYS A 326 -13.29 -16.29 8.48
N SER A 327 -12.97 -15.13 7.90
CA SER A 327 -13.19 -14.83 6.47
C SER A 327 -12.03 -15.26 5.58
N PHE A 328 -10.97 -15.83 6.17
CA PHE A 328 -9.82 -16.37 5.47
C PHE A 328 -10.15 -17.67 4.72
N PHE A 329 -9.73 -17.78 3.46
CA PHE A 329 -9.85 -19.00 2.67
C PHE A 329 -8.46 -19.60 2.37
N THR A 330 -7.65 -18.88 1.61
CA THR A 330 -6.28 -19.28 1.24
C THR A 330 -5.43 -18.05 0.95
N LEU A 331 -4.11 -18.23 0.91
CA LEU A 331 -3.18 -17.25 0.34
C LEU A 331 -2.33 -17.94 -0.71
N ASN A 332 -1.97 -17.19 -1.73
CA ASN A 332 -0.92 -17.60 -2.63
C ASN A 332 0.42 -17.10 -2.07
N GLU A 333 1.22 -18.02 -1.53
CA GLU A 333 2.52 -17.74 -0.92
C GLU A 333 3.48 -16.96 -1.83
N LYS A 334 3.30 -17.10 -3.16
CA LYS A 334 4.08 -16.39 -4.19
C LYS A 334 4.02 -14.87 -4.03
N PHE A 335 2.88 -14.35 -3.56
CA PHE A 335 2.65 -12.91 -3.40
C PHE A 335 2.87 -12.45 -1.96
N MET A 336 3.35 -13.32 -1.07
CA MET A 336 3.72 -12.93 0.28
C MET A 336 5.14 -12.36 0.31
N PRO A 337 5.41 -11.33 1.13
CA PRO A 337 6.75 -10.81 1.29
C PRO A 337 7.74 -11.92 1.68
N LYS A 338 8.82 -12.10 0.91
CA LYS A 338 9.87 -13.06 1.24
C LYS A 338 10.59 -12.63 2.52
N ILE A 339 10.80 -13.56 3.45
CA ILE A 339 11.57 -13.29 4.67
C ILE A 339 13.04 -13.21 4.28
N ILE A 340 13.63 -12.02 4.41
CA ILE A 340 15.06 -11.80 4.16
C ILE A 340 15.81 -12.29 5.40
N PRO A 341 16.86 -13.13 5.27
CA PRO A 341 17.67 -13.53 6.41
C PRO A 341 18.29 -12.31 7.11
N LEU A 342 18.28 -12.31 8.43
CA LEU A 342 18.88 -11.29 9.29
C LEU A 342 19.83 -11.91 10.30
N ILE A 343 20.68 -11.06 10.89
CA ILE A 343 21.66 -11.49 11.89
C ILE A 343 20.92 -11.66 13.22
N LEU A 344 20.73 -12.92 13.62
CA LEU A 344 20.30 -13.28 14.96
C LEU A 344 21.53 -13.45 15.84
N LYS A 345 21.64 -12.65 16.91
CA LYS A 345 22.70 -12.81 17.91
C LYS A 345 22.08 -13.28 19.22
N LYS A 346 22.48 -14.49 19.63
CA LYS A 346 22.05 -15.06 20.91
C LYS A 346 22.92 -14.52 22.04
N LEU A 347 22.28 -14.05 23.09
CA LEU A 347 22.92 -13.61 24.33
C LEU A 347 22.57 -14.57 25.47
N GLU A 348 23.43 -14.64 26.49
CA GLU A 348 23.14 -15.40 27.72
C GLU A 348 22.04 -14.74 28.55
N SER A 349 22.00 -13.40 28.53
CA SER A 349 20.98 -12.59 29.18
C SER A 349 20.65 -11.36 28.31
N PRO A 350 19.42 -10.82 28.38
CA PRO A 350 19.09 -9.58 27.71
C PRO A 350 19.91 -8.41 28.27
N ILE A 351 20.23 -7.44 27.43
CA ILE A 351 20.88 -6.18 27.81
C ILE A 351 19.88 -5.35 28.63
N LYS A 352 20.25 -4.97 29.86
CA LYS A 352 19.34 -4.31 30.82
C LYS A 352 19.57 -2.82 31.00
N ASN A 353 20.75 -2.32 30.67
CA ASN A 353 21.12 -0.93 30.93
C ASN A 353 22.09 -0.40 29.87
N THR A 354 22.33 0.90 29.92
CA THR A 354 23.21 1.62 28.99
C THR A 354 24.64 1.07 29.00
N GLN A 355 25.18 0.69 30.17
CA GLN A 355 26.55 0.18 30.26
C GLN A 355 26.70 -1.17 29.57
N GLU A 356 25.76 -2.09 29.79
CA GLU A 356 25.74 -3.38 29.10
C GLU A 356 25.60 -3.20 27.58
N TYR A 357 24.86 -2.18 27.12
CA TYR A 357 24.80 -1.86 25.70
C TYR A 357 26.11 -1.29 25.17
N ILE A 358 26.79 -0.40 25.91
CA ILE A 358 28.12 0.11 25.55
C ILE A 358 29.11 -1.04 25.38
N ASP A 359 29.15 -1.96 26.36
CA ASP A 359 30.04 -3.12 26.33
C ASP A 359 29.75 -4.00 25.11
N PHE A 360 28.46 -4.21 24.78
CA PHE A 360 28.06 -4.91 23.57
C PHE A 360 28.44 -4.17 22.29
N ALA A 361 28.18 -2.86 22.22
CA ALA A 361 28.44 -2.01 21.06
C ALA A 361 29.94 -1.95 20.75
N ASN A 362 30.80 -1.93 21.77
CA ASN A 362 32.25 -2.04 21.64
C ASN A 362 32.71 -3.35 20.96
N THR A 363 31.88 -4.40 20.97
CA THR A 363 32.17 -5.65 20.23
C THR A 363 31.77 -5.61 18.76
N LEU A 364 30.97 -4.61 18.36
CA LEU A 364 30.51 -4.45 16.98
C LEU A 364 31.61 -3.79 16.14
N LYS A 365 31.75 -4.21 14.88
CA LYS A 365 32.57 -3.51 13.89
C LYS A 365 31.79 -2.33 13.29
N SER A 366 31.25 -1.48 14.14
CA SER A 366 30.36 -0.36 13.80
C SER A 366 30.93 0.94 14.36
N THR A 367 30.86 2.01 13.58
CA THR A 367 31.26 3.35 14.04
C THR A 367 30.15 4.05 14.79
N LYS A 368 28.90 3.76 14.43
CA LYS A 368 27.71 4.33 15.04
C LYS A 368 26.55 3.34 14.99
N SER A 369 26.03 2.98 16.16
CA SER A 369 24.95 2.00 16.29
C SER A 369 23.74 2.56 17.03
N LEU A 370 22.54 2.16 16.62
CA LEU A 370 21.30 2.48 17.31
C LEU A 370 20.76 1.24 18.02
N PHE A 371 20.51 1.34 19.31
CA PHE A 371 19.79 0.34 20.08
C PHE A 371 18.32 0.68 20.17
N ILE A 372 17.44 -0.27 19.89
CA ILE A 372 16.03 -0.19 20.24
C ILE A 372 15.69 -1.38 21.13
N ASN A 373 15.39 -1.08 22.39
CA ASN A 373 15.01 -2.05 23.40
C ASN A 373 13.53 -1.87 23.73
N LEU A 374 12.75 -2.91 23.47
CA LEU A 374 11.34 -3.04 23.83
C LEU A 374 11.15 -4.30 24.69
N ASN A 375 11.94 -4.42 25.76
CA ASN A 375 11.76 -5.47 26.75
C ASN A 375 10.55 -5.21 27.67
N THR A 376 10.24 -6.17 28.53
CA THR A 376 9.07 -6.13 29.42
C THR A 376 9.18 -5.07 30.51
N ASP A 377 10.39 -4.68 30.89
CA ASP A 377 10.60 -3.86 32.09
C ASP A 377 10.76 -2.37 31.76
N GLU A 378 11.49 -2.05 30.68
CA GLU A 378 11.71 -0.68 30.22
C GLU A 378 11.93 -0.65 28.70
N SER A 379 11.42 0.41 28.06
CA SER A 379 11.73 0.72 26.68
C SER A 379 12.82 1.78 26.59
N SER A 380 13.81 1.58 25.73
CA SER A 380 14.87 2.56 25.51
C SER A 380 15.31 2.60 24.05
N MET A 381 15.76 3.76 23.61
CA MET A 381 16.43 3.95 22.33
C MET A 381 17.73 4.69 22.57
N LEU A 382 18.86 4.05 22.28
CA LEU A 382 20.19 4.59 22.57
C LEU A 382 20.99 4.74 21.28
N SER A 383 21.50 5.94 20.99
CA SER A 383 22.51 6.15 19.96
C SER A 383 23.88 5.98 20.59
N TYR A 384 24.71 5.11 20.02
CA TYR A 384 26.10 4.89 20.43
C TYR A 384 27.05 5.46 19.37
N GLU A 385 27.98 6.30 19.79
CA GLU A 385 29.04 6.86 18.97
C GLU A 385 30.25 7.20 19.86
N ASN A 386 31.47 6.88 19.43
CA ASN A 386 32.71 7.20 20.15
C ASN A 386 32.74 6.74 21.63
N SER A 387 32.26 5.54 21.94
CA SER A 387 32.16 5.00 23.31
C SER A 387 31.18 5.74 24.25
N GLU A 388 30.37 6.64 23.72
CA GLU A 388 29.32 7.33 24.46
C GLU A 388 27.93 6.91 23.97
N CYS A 389 26.96 6.90 24.88
CA CYS A 389 25.55 6.64 24.55
C CYS A 389 24.67 7.85 24.88
N GLN A 390 23.88 8.26 23.90
CA GLN A 390 22.82 9.25 24.08
C GLN A 390 21.45 8.54 24.06
N SER A 391 20.63 8.78 25.09
CA SER A 391 19.23 8.37 25.05
C SER A 391 18.45 9.26 24.08
N LEU A 392 17.70 8.63 23.20
CA LEU A 392 16.86 9.29 22.21
C LEU A 392 15.37 9.09 22.47
N LEU A 393 14.98 8.23 23.42
CA LEU A 393 13.57 7.97 23.72
C LEU A 393 13.15 8.62 25.02
N THR A 394 12.09 9.42 24.95
CA THR A 394 11.37 9.94 26.10
C THR A 394 10.02 9.25 26.17
N CYS A 395 9.86 8.30 27.10
CA CYS A 395 8.61 7.56 27.24
C CYS A 395 7.81 8.05 28.45
N ALA A 396 6.64 8.62 28.17
CA ALA A 396 5.63 8.98 29.17
C ALA A 396 4.24 8.71 28.58
N ILE A 397 3.78 7.47 28.72
CA ILE A 397 2.50 7.00 28.17
C ILE A 397 1.47 6.97 29.29
N SER A 398 0.35 7.68 29.12
CA SER A 398 -0.83 7.57 29.97
C SER A 398 -1.52 6.23 29.74
N LEU A 399 -1.78 5.50 30.82
CA LEU A 399 -2.29 4.12 30.75
C LEU A 399 -3.66 3.92 31.40
N ASN A 400 -4.36 5.00 31.76
CA ASN A 400 -5.73 4.85 32.25
C ASN A 400 -6.71 4.72 31.07
N PRO A 401 -7.30 3.53 30.81
CA PRO A 401 -8.20 3.34 29.67
C PRO A 401 -9.51 4.13 29.80
N LYS A 402 -10.01 4.36 31.03
CA LYS A 402 -11.21 5.16 31.29
C LYS A 402 -10.97 6.62 30.90
N LEU A 403 -9.94 7.24 31.46
CA LEU A 403 -9.59 8.64 31.17
C LEU A 403 -9.21 8.83 29.70
N THR A 404 -8.44 7.89 29.13
CA THR A 404 -8.09 7.90 27.70
C THR A 404 -9.34 7.89 26.83
N LEU A 405 -10.30 7.01 27.12
CA LEU A 405 -11.53 6.91 26.34
C LEU A 405 -12.41 8.16 26.50
N GLN A 406 -12.59 8.66 27.74
CA GLN A 406 -13.35 9.88 28.02
C GLN A 406 -12.76 11.12 27.33
N SER A 407 -11.44 11.16 27.10
CA SER A 407 -10.81 12.27 26.36
C SER A 407 -11.39 12.46 24.95
N TYR A 408 -11.95 11.43 24.33
CA TYR A 408 -12.57 11.53 23.00
C TYR A 408 -13.93 12.21 23.01
N GLU A 409 -14.65 12.21 24.14
CA GLU A 409 -15.96 12.85 24.27
C GLU A 409 -15.90 14.37 24.03
N SER A 410 -14.81 15.01 24.45
CA SER A 410 -14.60 16.45 24.36
C SER A 410 -13.58 16.89 23.29
N LYS A 411 -12.91 15.95 22.60
CA LYS A 411 -11.80 16.24 21.69
C LYS A 411 -12.19 17.11 20.49
N ASN A 412 -13.12 16.63 19.67
CA ASN A 412 -13.69 17.34 18.51
C ASN A 412 -14.98 16.63 18.07
N LYS A 413 -15.71 17.20 17.08
CA LYS A 413 -16.98 16.63 16.60
C LYS A 413 -16.86 15.16 16.17
N GLN A 414 -15.76 14.80 15.51
CA GLN A 414 -15.53 13.44 15.04
C GLN A 414 -15.18 12.48 16.18
N GLY A 415 -14.30 12.89 17.10
CA GLY A 415 -13.93 12.13 18.30
C GLY A 415 -15.13 11.88 19.21
N LYS A 416 -15.99 12.89 19.39
CA LYS A 416 -17.23 12.75 20.16
C LYS A 416 -18.16 11.71 19.53
N LYS A 417 -18.26 11.70 18.19
CA LYS A 417 -19.08 10.72 17.47
C LYS A 417 -18.48 9.31 17.58
N LEU A 418 -17.16 9.19 17.44
CA LEU A 418 -16.44 7.93 17.64
C LEU A 418 -16.63 7.36 19.05
N TYR A 419 -16.55 8.21 20.08
CA TYR A 419 -16.82 7.84 21.47
C TYR A 419 -18.24 7.31 21.66
N ALA A 420 -19.25 8.00 21.12
CA ALA A 420 -20.64 7.56 21.19
C ALA A 420 -20.88 6.24 20.43
N ASN A 421 -20.31 6.09 19.24
CA ASN A 421 -20.40 4.85 18.45
C ASN A 421 -19.68 3.69 19.13
N TYR A 422 -18.55 3.95 19.79
CA TYR A 422 -17.87 2.96 20.62
C TYR A 422 -18.75 2.56 21.82
N GLN A 423 -19.33 3.52 22.56
CA GLN A 423 -20.20 3.25 23.70
C GLN A 423 -21.40 2.36 23.30
N ASN A 424 -21.98 2.61 22.12
CA ASN A 424 -23.12 1.84 21.62
C ASN A 424 -22.71 0.43 21.17
N THR A 425 -21.57 0.31 20.49
CA THR A 425 -21.11 -0.97 19.91
C THR A 425 -20.49 -1.88 20.96
N MET A 426 -19.71 -1.31 21.87
CA MET A 426 -18.91 -2.01 22.89
C MET A 426 -19.48 -1.80 24.29
N LYS A 427 -20.82 -1.85 24.42
CA LYS A 427 -21.55 -1.44 25.63
C LYS A 427 -21.02 -2.07 26.92
N ASN A 428 -20.91 -3.39 26.97
CA ASN A 428 -20.46 -4.10 28.18
C ASN A 428 -19.03 -3.71 28.56
N ARG A 429 -18.14 -3.67 27.57
CA ARG A 429 -16.75 -3.24 27.77
C ARG A 429 -16.69 -1.79 28.27
N PHE A 430 -17.45 -0.89 27.65
CA PHE A 430 -17.55 0.51 28.08
C PHE A 430 -17.98 0.63 29.54
N GLU A 431 -19.06 -0.05 29.92
CA GLU A 431 -19.58 -0.04 31.29
C GLU A 431 -18.55 -0.57 32.30
N SER A 432 -17.82 -1.64 31.98
CA SER A 432 -16.72 -2.15 32.81
C SER A 432 -15.59 -1.13 32.96
N LEU A 433 -15.15 -0.49 31.87
CA LEU A 433 -14.08 0.52 31.91
C LEU A 433 -14.47 1.74 32.74
N MET A 434 -15.74 2.16 32.73
CA MET A 434 -16.21 3.30 33.52
C MET A 434 -16.17 3.06 35.04
N LYS A 435 -16.07 1.81 35.50
CA LYS A 435 -15.91 1.44 36.92
C LYS A 435 -14.47 1.59 37.43
N LEU A 436 -13.49 1.83 36.54
CA LEU A 436 -12.10 2.01 36.95
C LEU A 436 -11.92 3.33 37.72
N SER A 437 -10.88 3.37 38.55
CA SER A 437 -10.47 4.57 39.26
C SER A 437 -9.99 5.66 38.29
N ASP A 438 -10.07 6.92 38.73
CA ASP A 438 -9.56 8.08 37.99
C ASP A 438 -8.05 8.30 38.23
N THR A 439 -7.35 7.27 38.70
CA THR A 439 -5.91 7.31 38.95
C THR A 439 -5.16 7.29 37.62
N GLU A 440 -4.45 8.37 37.32
CA GLU A 440 -3.60 8.45 36.13
C GLU A 440 -2.27 7.73 36.39
N ARG A 441 -1.86 6.88 35.44
CA ARG A 441 -0.60 6.16 35.49
C ARG A 441 0.22 6.47 34.26
N VAL A 442 1.44 6.95 34.46
CA VAL A 442 2.41 7.20 33.39
C VAL A 442 3.43 6.08 33.34
N SER A 443 3.56 5.41 32.19
CA SER A 443 4.57 4.40 31.96
C SER A 443 5.73 4.89 31.09
N LYS A 444 6.90 4.34 31.38
CA LYS A 444 8.14 4.48 30.59
C LYS A 444 8.36 3.31 29.62
N ASN A 445 7.44 2.36 29.56
CA ASN A 445 7.52 1.22 28.64
C ASN A 445 6.50 1.36 27.51
N ILE A 446 6.99 1.45 26.27
CA ILE A 446 6.16 1.51 25.06
C ILE A 446 5.27 0.28 24.95
N ASN A 447 5.73 -0.89 25.40
CA ASN A 447 4.93 -2.13 25.30
C ASN A 447 3.61 -2.07 26.08
N ASP A 448 3.50 -1.22 27.10
CA ASP A 448 2.27 -1.09 27.88
C ASP A 448 1.13 -0.48 27.07
N ILE A 449 1.44 0.14 25.93
CA ILE A 449 0.42 0.59 24.99
C ILE A 449 -0.42 -0.56 24.43
N PHE A 450 0.17 -1.75 24.28
CA PHE A 450 -0.54 -2.94 23.87
C PHE A 450 -1.60 -3.34 24.90
N SER A 451 -1.30 -3.14 26.19
CA SER A 451 -2.26 -3.35 27.28
C SER A 451 -3.38 -2.32 27.24
N LEU A 452 -3.07 -1.04 27.06
CA LEU A 452 -4.08 0.02 26.92
C LEU A 452 -5.04 -0.26 25.76
N PHE A 453 -4.49 -0.59 24.58
CA PHE A 453 -5.31 -0.91 23.41
C PHE A 453 -6.09 -2.21 23.62
N GLY A 454 -5.50 -3.25 24.20
CA GLY A 454 -6.21 -4.50 24.52
C GLY A 454 -7.39 -4.28 25.47
N LEU A 455 -7.22 -3.42 26.48
CA LEU A 455 -8.29 -3.06 27.41
C LEU A 455 -9.43 -2.29 26.74
N ILE A 456 -9.13 -1.45 25.75
CA ILE A 456 -10.12 -0.62 25.03
C ILE A 456 -10.75 -1.37 23.84
N LEU A 457 -10.04 -2.26 23.16
CA LEU A 457 -10.48 -2.81 21.87
C LEU A 457 -11.05 -4.23 21.97
N ASP A 458 -10.84 -4.94 23.07
CA ASP A 458 -11.43 -6.26 23.28
C ASP A 458 -12.92 -6.16 23.64
N ASP A 459 -13.76 -6.93 22.95
CA ASP A 459 -15.22 -6.91 23.14
C ASP A 459 -15.65 -7.74 24.36
N ALA A 460 -14.76 -8.56 24.92
CA ALA A 460 -15.07 -9.35 26.10
C ALA A 460 -15.46 -8.44 27.27
N GLU A 461 -16.39 -8.86 28.12
CA GLU A 461 -16.64 -8.17 29.39
C GLU A 461 -15.48 -8.43 30.36
N LEU A 462 -15.09 -7.41 31.13
CA LEU A 462 -14.13 -7.58 32.22
C LEU A 462 -14.85 -8.07 33.47
N LEU A 463 -14.33 -9.15 34.06
CA LEU A 463 -14.78 -9.66 35.35
C LEU A 463 -14.38 -8.71 36.49
N GLU A 464 -15.10 -8.77 37.61
CA GLU A 464 -14.80 -7.96 38.80
C GLU A 464 -13.36 -8.17 39.32
N SER A 465 -12.86 -9.41 39.25
CA SER A 465 -11.47 -9.73 39.60
C SER A 465 -10.45 -9.03 38.70
N GLU A 466 -10.77 -8.88 37.40
CA GLU A 466 -9.91 -8.18 36.45
C GLU A 466 -9.94 -6.67 36.68
N LEU A 467 -11.12 -6.10 36.98
CA LEU A 467 -11.25 -4.68 37.34
C LEU A 467 -10.43 -4.34 38.59
N ASN A 468 -10.53 -5.17 39.63
CA ASN A 468 -9.75 -4.99 40.85
C ASN A 468 -8.24 -5.05 40.59
N MET A 469 -7.81 -5.98 39.74
CA MET A 469 -6.41 -6.08 39.34
C MET A 469 -5.95 -4.86 38.53
N ILE A 470 -6.79 -4.33 37.64
CA ILE A 470 -6.48 -3.12 36.85
C ILE A 470 -6.40 -1.89 37.76
N ASN A 471 -7.34 -1.70 38.67
CA ASN A 471 -7.30 -0.60 39.64
C ASN A 471 -6.06 -0.67 40.53
N ALA A 472 -5.74 -1.86 41.06
CA ALA A 472 -4.52 -2.07 41.82
C ALA A 472 -3.27 -1.76 40.99
N TRP A 473 -3.26 -2.11 39.71
CA TRP A 473 -2.16 -1.75 38.81
C TRP A 473 -2.06 -0.24 38.56
N LEU A 474 -3.17 0.46 38.31
CA LEU A 474 -3.19 1.92 38.14
C LEU A 474 -2.65 2.65 39.37
N GLU A 475 -2.92 2.13 40.57
CA GLU A 475 -2.45 2.68 41.84
C GLU A 475 -1.04 2.21 42.24
N SER A 476 -0.53 1.14 41.63
CA SER A 476 0.78 0.58 41.95
C SER A 476 1.92 1.30 41.23
N SER A 477 3.13 1.16 41.79
CA SER A 477 4.40 1.51 41.14
C SER A 477 5.00 0.36 40.31
N PHE A 478 4.41 -0.84 40.30
CA PHE A 478 4.96 -2.03 39.64
C PHE A 478 4.46 -2.19 38.20
N ASN A 479 5.28 -2.77 37.31
CA ASN A 479 5.08 -2.68 35.86
C ASN A 479 4.02 -3.61 35.25
N ALA A 480 3.71 -4.78 35.83
CA ALA A 480 2.94 -5.78 35.09
C ALA A 480 1.43 -5.78 35.42
N LEU A 481 0.60 -5.45 34.43
CA LEU A 481 -0.74 -6.03 34.29
C LEU A 481 -0.58 -7.53 33.94
N SER A 482 -1.54 -8.39 34.28
CA SER A 482 -1.42 -9.86 34.09
C SER A 482 -1.08 -10.26 32.64
N GLU A 483 -0.54 -11.48 32.45
CA GLU A 483 -0.17 -12.03 31.13
C GLU A 483 -1.25 -11.89 30.06
N LYS A 484 -2.55 -11.92 30.45
CA LYS A 484 -3.70 -11.72 29.56
C LYS A 484 -3.69 -10.36 28.86
N PHE A 485 -3.18 -9.33 29.53
CA PHE A 485 -3.13 -7.96 29.02
C PHE A 485 -1.74 -7.51 28.61
N GLN A 486 -0.71 -8.34 28.82
CA GLN A 486 0.65 -8.01 28.44
C GLN A 486 0.82 -7.99 26.93
N ALA A 487 1.83 -7.24 26.48
CA ALA A 487 2.29 -7.24 25.09
C ALA A 487 2.45 -8.67 24.53
N THR A 488 2.87 -9.65 25.34
CA THR A 488 2.98 -11.05 24.91
C THR A 488 1.69 -11.60 24.30
N HIS A 489 0.51 -11.30 24.87
CA HIS A 489 -0.77 -11.78 24.33
C HIS A 489 -1.09 -11.12 22.98
N ILE A 490 -0.95 -9.79 22.89
CA ILE A 490 -1.19 -9.06 21.64
C ILE A 490 -0.23 -9.51 20.54
N LEU A 491 1.05 -9.71 20.85
CA LEU A 491 2.03 -10.23 19.89
C LEU A 491 1.70 -11.66 19.43
N GLN A 492 1.11 -12.48 20.31
CA GLN A 492 0.61 -13.80 19.92
C GLN A 492 -0.58 -13.71 18.97
N LEU A 493 -1.57 -12.84 19.26
CA LEU A 493 -2.69 -12.57 18.34
C LEU A 493 -2.20 -12.03 16.99
N ALA A 494 -1.21 -11.14 17.00
CA ALA A 494 -0.59 -10.61 15.78
C ALA A 494 0.04 -11.72 14.94
N LYS A 495 0.74 -12.67 15.58
CA LYS A 495 1.35 -13.83 14.92
C LYS A 495 0.30 -14.78 14.32
N ASP A 496 -0.85 -14.90 14.96
CA ASP A 496 -1.92 -15.80 14.55
C ASP A 496 -2.85 -15.17 13.49
N PHE A 497 -2.65 -13.90 13.12
CA PHE A 497 -3.40 -13.27 12.05
C PHE A 497 -3.03 -13.86 10.69
N LYS A 498 -4.03 -14.30 9.93
CA LYS A 498 -3.80 -15.05 8.69
C LYS A 498 -3.53 -14.19 7.46
N PHE A 499 -3.76 -12.87 7.51
CA PHE A 499 -3.58 -11.99 6.37
C PHE A 499 -2.30 -11.16 6.50
N PRO A 500 -1.59 -10.87 5.39
CA PRO A 500 -0.44 -9.96 5.42
C PRO A 500 -0.79 -8.46 5.49
N HIS A 501 -2.07 -8.13 5.35
CA HIS A 501 -2.51 -6.76 5.12
C HIS A 501 -2.55 -5.96 6.43
N VAL A 502 -1.80 -4.87 6.48
CA VAL A 502 -1.74 -3.97 7.63
C VAL A 502 -2.86 -2.92 7.51
N SER A 503 -3.67 -2.78 8.55
CA SER A 503 -4.61 -1.68 8.70
C SER A 503 -3.87 -0.50 9.33
N GLU A 504 -3.39 0.45 8.52
CA GLU A 504 -2.59 1.58 9.02
C GLU A 504 -3.31 2.33 10.16
N LEU A 505 -2.64 2.51 11.31
CA LEU A 505 -3.20 3.16 12.49
C LEU A 505 -2.64 4.58 12.66
N GLY A 506 -1.42 4.83 12.20
CA GLY A 506 -0.75 6.13 12.29
C GLY A 506 -0.07 6.36 13.64
N PHE A 507 0.59 5.34 14.19
CA PHE A 507 1.63 5.55 15.21
C PHE A 507 2.70 6.48 14.65
N LYS A 508 3.16 7.42 15.47
CA LYS A 508 4.27 8.31 15.10
C LYS A 508 5.05 8.72 16.33
N PHE A 509 6.32 9.03 16.12
CA PHE A 509 7.12 9.70 17.14
C PHE A 509 7.15 11.20 16.87
N LYS A 510 7.01 12.00 17.93
CA LYS A 510 7.27 13.44 17.91
C LYS A 510 8.67 13.68 18.43
N LYS A 511 9.43 14.51 17.74
CA LYS A 511 10.74 14.97 18.19
C LYS A 511 10.57 16.23 19.04
N ASP A 512 11.18 16.24 20.22
CA ASP A 512 11.31 17.39 21.12
C ASP A 512 12.79 17.59 21.51
N ASP A 513 13.09 18.59 22.35
CA ASP A 513 14.45 18.90 22.79
C ASP A 513 15.09 17.75 23.62
N GLY A 514 14.27 16.85 24.17
CA GLY A 514 14.69 15.72 25.00
C GLY A 514 14.78 14.38 24.26
N GLY A 515 14.32 14.29 23.02
CA GLY A 515 14.33 13.08 22.21
C GLY A 515 13.04 12.85 21.44
N TYR A 516 12.59 11.59 21.39
CA TYR A 516 11.40 11.15 20.70
C TYR A 516 10.34 10.65 21.69
N THR A 517 9.11 11.15 21.54
CA THR A 517 7.94 10.73 22.31
C THR A 517 6.90 10.08 21.40
N LEU A 518 6.38 8.91 21.77
CA LEU A 518 5.34 8.21 21.00
C LEU A 518 3.99 8.93 21.10
N ASP A 519 3.44 9.39 19.98
CA ASP A 519 2.07 9.86 19.85
C ASP A 519 1.18 8.75 19.29
N TYR A 520 0.39 8.15 20.16
CA TYR A 520 -0.53 7.09 19.82
C TYR A 520 -1.99 7.52 19.69
N THR A 521 -2.31 8.79 19.95
CA THR A 521 -3.72 9.20 20.04
C THR A 521 -4.43 9.04 18.70
N LYS A 522 -3.72 9.26 17.58
CA LYS A 522 -4.26 8.95 16.25
C LYS A 522 -4.44 7.45 16.08
N ALA A 523 -3.42 6.65 16.40
CA ALA A 523 -3.45 5.19 16.32
C ALA A 523 -4.64 4.58 17.06
N LEU A 524 -4.92 5.02 18.29
CA LEU A 524 -6.04 4.51 19.07
C LEU A 524 -7.39 4.88 18.43
N SER A 525 -7.55 6.11 17.94
CA SER A 525 -8.80 6.52 17.28
C SER A 525 -9.09 5.72 16.02
N ILE A 526 -8.06 5.41 15.22
CA ILE A 526 -8.19 4.62 14.00
C ILE A 526 -8.43 3.15 14.36
N ALA A 527 -7.75 2.63 15.39
CA ALA A 527 -7.98 1.27 15.88
C ALA A 527 -9.41 1.06 16.40
N MET A 528 -9.96 2.03 17.15
CA MET A 528 -11.38 2.02 17.56
C MET A 528 -12.30 2.01 16.35
N ALA A 529 -12.05 2.84 15.34
CA ALA A 529 -12.85 2.87 14.12
C ALA A 529 -12.82 1.51 13.39
N TYR A 530 -11.65 0.92 13.19
CA TYR A 530 -11.52 -0.42 12.61
C TYR A 530 -12.26 -1.48 13.44
N ARG A 531 -12.15 -1.41 14.77
CA ARG A 531 -12.80 -2.36 15.68
C ARG A 531 -14.33 -2.29 15.57
N ILE A 532 -14.91 -1.08 15.62
CA ILE A 532 -16.35 -0.85 15.41
C ILE A 532 -16.77 -1.31 14.01
N GLY A 533 -15.91 -1.07 13.02
CA GLY A 533 -16.07 -1.52 11.64
C GLY A 533 -15.94 -3.04 11.43
N GLY A 534 -15.64 -3.81 12.48
CA GLY A 534 -15.64 -5.27 12.44
C GLY A 534 -14.29 -5.93 12.12
N LEU A 535 -13.17 -5.19 12.18
CA LEU A 535 -11.84 -5.83 12.20
C LEU A 535 -11.68 -6.60 13.51
N ASP A 536 -11.23 -7.86 13.43
CA ASP A 536 -11.01 -8.69 14.61
C ASP A 536 -9.73 -8.30 15.37
N MET A 537 -9.59 -8.82 16.60
CA MET A 537 -8.42 -8.52 17.43
C MET A 537 -7.11 -9.07 16.87
N TYR A 538 -7.14 -10.10 16.02
CA TYR A 538 -5.94 -10.60 15.33
C TYR A 538 -5.42 -9.55 14.35
N GLY A 539 -6.31 -9.02 13.49
CA GLY A 539 -5.96 -7.99 12.52
C GLY A 539 -5.54 -6.66 13.17
N LEU A 540 -6.20 -6.27 14.27
CA LEU A 540 -5.79 -5.10 15.05
C LEU A 540 -4.42 -5.30 15.70
N ALA A 541 -4.18 -6.44 16.35
CA ALA A 541 -2.90 -6.75 16.98
C ALA A 541 -1.76 -6.75 15.96
N TYR A 542 -1.97 -7.41 14.81
CA TYR A 542 -1.03 -7.41 13.69
C TYR A 542 -0.72 -5.99 13.21
N SER A 543 -1.78 -5.19 13.02
CA SER A 543 -1.65 -3.81 12.56
C SER A 543 -0.92 -2.93 13.57
N MET A 544 -1.21 -3.07 14.86
CA MET A 544 -0.52 -2.32 15.92
C MET A 544 0.98 -2.64 15.96
N ALA A 545 1.35 -3.91 15.88
CA ALA A 545 2.75 -4.32 15.89
C ALA A 545 3.50 -3.80 14.65
N CYS A 546 2.90 -3.95 13.46
CA CYS A 546 3.50 -3.48 12.20
C CYS A 546 3.62 -1.96 12.14
N ASP A 547 2.58 -1.24 12.53
CA ASP A 547 2.53 0.22 12.45
C ASP A 547 3.45 0.88 13.48
N LEU A 548 3.60 0.28 14.68
CA LEU A 548 4.61 0.69 15.65
C LEU A 548 6.04 0.48 15.12
N ALA A 549 6.32 -0.68 14.50
CA ALA A 549 7.61 -0.95 13.87
C ALA A 549 7.91 0.03 12.74
N ASN A 550 6.92 0.37 11.92
CA ASN A 550 7.04 1.41 10.89
C ASN A 550 7.38 2.77 11.49
N ALA A 551 6.72 3.16 12.59
CA ALA A 551 7.01 4.42 13.27
C ALA A 551 8.46 4.49 13.80
N PHE A 552 9.02 3.37 14.28
CA PHE A 552 10.45 3.31 14.62
C PHE A 552 11.34 3.50 13.41
N VAL A 553 11.06 2.81 12.30
CA VAL A 553 11.85 2.93 11.07
C VAL A 553 11.86 4.37 10.54
N GLU A 554 10.74 5.10 10.65
CA GLU A 554 10.65 6.49 10.20
C GLU A 554 11.56 7.48 10.94
N ILE A 555 11.96 7.15 12.17
CA ILE A 555 12.85 8.01 12.96
C ILE A 555 14.32 7.56 12.95
N ILE A 556 14.62 6.40 12.37
CA ILE A 556 16.00 5.94 12.21
C ILE A 556 16.67 6.81 11.15
N ASP A 557 17.70 7.55 11.56
CA ASP A 557 18.45 8.39 10.64
C ASP A 557 19.42 7.60 9.74
N THR A 558 19.95 8.28 8.72
CA THR A 558 20.91 7.70 7.79
C THR A 558 22.31 7.49 8.37
N THR A 559 22.64 8.10 9.51
CA THR A 559 23.99 8.10 10.09
C THR A 559 24.35 6.82 10.84
N HIS A 560 23.36 6.12 11.40
CA HIS A 560 23.59 4.83 12.07
C HIS A 560 23.83 3.73 11.04
N ASP A 561 25.01 3.11 11.06
CA ASP A 561 25.37 2.01 10.15
C ASP A 561 24.80 0.66 10.63
N THR A 562 24.50 0.56 11.94
CA THR A 562 24.07 -0.66 12.61
C THR A 562 22.84 -0.41 13.48
N ILE A 563 21.81 -1.24 13.35
CA ILE A 563 20.59 -1.20 14.16
C ILE A 563 20.51 -2.48 14.99
N VAL A 564 20.48 -2.35 16.31
CA VAL A 564 20.41 -3.45 17.27
C VAL A 564 19.01 -3.44 17.89
N LEU A 565 18.28 -4.54 17.73
CA LEU A 565 16.88 -4.67 18.16
C LEU A 565 16.76 -5.71 19.27
N GLN A 566 16.12 -5.36 20.39
CA GLN A 566 15.88 -6.27 21.52
C GLN A 566 14.43 -6.20 21.98
N GLY A 567 13.80 -7.36 22.20
CA GLY A 567 12.42 -7.48 22.67
C GLY A 567 11.60 -8.47 21.85
N LYS A 568 10.53 -9.02 22.44
CA LYS A 568 9.70 -10.07 21.83
C LYS A 568 9.11 -9.67 20.48
N ILE A 569 8.73 -8.39 20.32
CA ILE A 569 8.17 -7.86 19.06
C ILE A 569 9.14 -8.01 17.89
N PHE A 570 10.45 -7.79 18.11
CA PHE A 570 11.47 -7.90 17.08
C PHE A 570 11.84 -9.35 16.73
N GLN A 571 11.34 -10.33 17.48
CA GLN A 571 11.49 -11.74 17.16
C GLN A 571 10.44 -12.24 16.15
N LEU A 572 9.42 -11.42 15.85
CA LEU A 572 8.38 -11.76 14.89
C LEU A 572 8.91 -11.56 13.46
N PRO A 573 8.84 -12.59 12.58
CA PRO A 573 9.42 -12.50 11.24
C PRO A 573 8.89 -11.33 10.40
N PHE A 574 7.60 -11.03 10.48
CA PHE A 574 6.99 -9.92 9.73
C PHE A 574 7.45 -8.53 10.23
N ILE A 575 7.81 -8.40 11.52
CA ILE A 575 8.40 -7.17 12.05
C ILE A 575 9.83 -7.02 11.54
N GLN A 576 10.61 -8.10 11.54
CA GLN A 576 11.97 -8.09 11.02
C GLN A 576 12.03 -7.71 9.53
N GLN A 577 11.04 -8.15 8.75
CA GLN A 577 10.89 -7.74 7.35
C GLN A 577 10.72 -6.23 7.18
N ILE A 578 9.95 -5.56 8.05
CA ILE A 578 9.76 -4.11 7.97
C ILE A 578 11.11 -3.37 8.07
N PHE A 579 11.95 -3.75 9.04
CA PHE A 579 13.27 -3.16 9.20
C PHE A 579 14.18 -3.47 8.01
N THR A 580 14.29 -4.73 7.60
CA THR A 580 15.19 -5.14 6.51
C THR A 580 14.79 -4.58 5.15
N GLN A 581 13.50 -4.42 4.87
CA GLN A 581 13.04 -3.86 3.59
C GLN A 581 13.22 -2.34 3.50
N LYS A 582 13.08 -1.62 4.62
CA LYS A 582 13.17 -0.16 4.63
C LYS A 582 14.59 0.36 4.94
N LEU A 583 15.44 -0.44 5.57
CA LEU A 583 16.81 -0.09 5.96
C LEU A 583 17.84 -1.00 5.27
N LYS A 584 17.73 -1.13 3.94
CA LYS A 584 18.51 -2.10 3.13
C LYS A 584 20.03 -1.88 3.19
N ASP A 585 20.45 -0.67 3.52
CA ASP A 585 21.83 -0.21 3.60
C ASP A 585 22.46 -0.39 4.99
N LYS A 586 21.68 -0.85 5.98
CA LYS A 586 22.11 -0.95 7.39
C LYS A 586 22.29 -2.39 7.83
N MET A 587 23.23 -2.63 8.74
CA MET A 587 23.36 -3.92 9.42
C MET A 587 22.30 -4.02 10.52
N ILE A 588 21.38 -4.97 10.41
CA ILE A 588 20.33 -5.20 11.42
C ILE A 588 20.67 -6.44 12.24
N ILE A 589 20.79 -6.27 13.56
CA ILE A 589 21.07 -7.32 14.54
C ILE A 589 19.85 -7.46 15.46
N VAL A 590 19.23 -8.63 15.48
CA VAL A 590 18.17 -8.94 16.46
C VAL A 590 18.77 -9.77 17.58
N LEU A 591 18.65 -9.26 18.80
CA LEU A 591 19.07 -9.93 20.02
C LEU A 591 18.02 -10.95 20.44
N THR A 592 18.48 -12.17 20.70
CA THR A 592 17.66 -13.26 21.23
C THR A 592 18.26 -13.73 22.55
N CYS A 593 17.41 -14.01 23.53
CA CYS A 593 17.78 -14.48 24.85
C CYS A 593 16.83 -15.60 25.26
#